data_AF-A0A926BXW1-F1
#
_entry.id   AF-A0A926BXW1-F1
#
_cell.length_a   1.000
_cell.length_b   1.000
_cell.length_c   1.000
_cell.angle_alpha   90.00
_cell.angle_beta   90.00
_cell.angle_gamma   90.00
#
_symmetry.space_group_name_H-M   'P 1'
#
loop_
_entity.id
_entity.type
_entity.pdbx_description
1 polymer ?
#
loop_
_entity_poly.entity_id
_entity_poly.type
_entity_poly.pdbx_seq_one_letter_code
_entity_poly.pdbx_strand_id
1 'polypeptide(L)'
;IVNTPDINPAMPGVGTIVIIDSKLIYTGDKNASTPAINNQQGSVFARNLTIDYPIRILDLGVNRSAELPDGGEFSSKGVYDINGLTTTGQSMNLPIKNPPIIPWDEDFTNWAVVNPDGNGTADDADAINAAIASGKSTVCIRYGLININKPINFLDGHNVKRFLVLGMIKVGGPTLTTTDGVFDPTVKKPVFTIGTGANEALVIEGIKTRNGNYFQYIQNNSTKTLILRSNALYGANRAYRNRYDATHKPGTLFIEDMATLAENPYGKTQPGPGFLFDHQDVYARSFDPENVNPFMLNQGGNVWIMGVKTEGLGVPFVTTQGGYTEVLGGEINGTFKGDVHQEIINTTDANVSIIVSEKGRFPELVRNTVVVDTRNGVTKTMQKGVMPQTAKPGKYVTSTDIPLFISYVTKPVKQTGKAARQRPVRQLR
;
A
#
# COMPACT_ATOMS: atom_id res chain seq x y z
N ILE A 1 -6.60 10.46 -24.35
CA ILE A 1 -7.70 9.49 -24.24
C ILE A 1 -7.23 8.38 -23.33
N VAL A 2 -7.92 8.11 -22.23
CA VAL A 2 -7.68 6.92 -21.42
C VAL A 2 -8.61 5.83 -21.96
N ASN A 3 -8.03 4.80 -22.57
CA ASN A 3 -8.77 3.65 -23.09
C ASN A 3 -8.55 2.45 -22.16
N THR A 4 -9.61 1.73 -21.81
CA THR A 4 -9.51 0.32 -21.41
C THR A 4 -9.52 -0.51 -22.69
N PRO A 5 -8.37 -1.00 -23.20
CA PRO A 5 -8.39 -1.73 -24.46
C PRO A 5 -9.19 -3.03 -24.35
N ASP A 6 -9.80 -3.41 -25.46
CA ASP A 6 -10.38 -4.74 -25.68
C ASP A 6 -9.25 -5.78 -25.56
N ILE A 7 -9.33 -6.68 -24.57
CA ILE A 7 -8.31 -7.70 -24.39
C ILE A 7 -8.60 -8.85 -25.36
N ASN A 8 -7.54 -9.33 -26.01
CA ASN A 8 -7.51 -10.55 -26.83
C ASN A 8 -8.50 -11.62 -26.31
N PRO A 9 -9.43 -12.13 -27.15
CA PRO A 9 -10.42 -13.12 -26.74
C PRO A 9 -9.83 -14.42 -26.16
N ALA A 10 -8.51 -14.66 -26.32
CA ALA A 10 -7.79 -15.78 -25.71
C ALA A 10 -7.48 -15.59 -24.20
N MET A 11 -7.51 -14.36 -23.69
CA MET A 11 -7.36 -14.04 -22.25
C MET A 11 -8.35 -12.94 -21.89
N PRO A 12 -9.59 -13.26 -21.48
CA PRO A 12 -10.59 -12.28 -21.06
C PRO A 12 -10.24 -11.70 -19.69
N GLY A 13 -9.12 -10.97 -19.63
CA GLY A 13 -8.83 -10.07 -18.53
C GLY A 13 -9.70 -8.83 -18.68
N VAL A 14 -10.07 -8.25 -17.56
CA VAL A 14 -10.84 -7.00 -17.50
C VAL A 14 -10.11 -6.14 -16.50
N GLY A 15 -9.78 -4.92 -16.91
CA GLY A 15 -9.00 -3.99 -16.10
C GLY A 15 -9.90 -3.15 -15.19
N THR A 16 -9.34 -2.74 -14.06
CA THR A 16 -9.88 -1.63 -13.25
C THR A 16 -9.00 -0.41 -13.47
N ILE A 17 -9.60 0.69 -13.89
CA ILE A 17 -8.94 1.99 -14.01
C ILE A 17 -9.40 2.90 -12.88
N VAL A 18 -8.44 3.54 -12.22
CA VAL A 18 -8.68 4.60 -11.25
C VAL A 18 -7.99 5.88 -11.71
N ILE A 19 -8.74 6.98 -11.78
CA ILE A 19 -8.21 8.31 -12.15
C ILE A 19 -8.70 9.32 -11.14
N ILE A 20 -7.79 10.00 -10.45
CA ILE A 20 -8.15 10.98 -9.43
C ILE A 20 -7.32 12.25 -9.55
N ASP A 21 -7.82 13.37 -9.01
CA ASP A 21 -7.09 14.63 -8.85
C ASP A 21 -6.32 15.07 -10.11
N SER A 22 -6.92 14.84 -11.29
CA SER A 22 -6.26 14.99 -12.58
C SER A 22 -6.98 16.01 -13.47
N LYS A 23 -6.21 16.67 -14.33
CA LYS A 23 -6.73 17.53 -15.40
C LYS A 23 -6.55 16.85 -16.75
N LEU A 24 -7.65 16.56 -17.43
CA LEU A 24 -7.66 15.97 -18.77
C LEU A 24 -7.91 17.07 -19.81
N ILE A 25 -6.84 17.50 -20.48
CA ILE A 25 -6.86 18.60 -21.45
C ILE A 25 -7.05 18.04 -22.85
N TYR A 26 -8.06 18.53 -23.57
CA TYR A 26 -8.28 18.19 -24.96
C TYR A 26 -7.49 19.11 -25.90
N THR A 27 -6.67 18.53 -26.78
CA THR A 27 -5.82 19.27 -27.72
C THR A 27 -6.22 19.05 -29.19
N GLY A 28 -7.36 18.38 -29.45
CA GLY A 28 -7.86 18.10 -30.80
C GLY A 28 -8.93 19.09 -31.28
N ASP A 29 -9.60 18.76 -32.39
CA ASP A 29 -10.76 19.50 -32.89
C ASP A 29 -11.99 19.25 -32.00
N LYS A 30 -12.47 20.30 -31.32
CA LYS A 30 -13.58 20.21 -30.36
C LYS A 30 -14.91 19.75 -30.97
N ASN A 31 -15.01 19.72 -32.30
CA ASN A 31 -16.16 19.17 -33.02
C ASN A 31 -16.13 17.63 -33.11
N ALA A 32 -15.04 16.96 -32.71
CA ALA A 32 -14.94 15.51 -32.68
C ALA A 32 -15.65 14.91 -31.45
N SER A 33 -16.33 13.78 -31.61
CA SER A 33 -16.98 13.03 -30.51
C SER A 33 -15.98 12.20 -29.68
N THR A 34 -14.81 12.75 -29.37
CA THR A 34 -13.75 12.03 -28.65
C THR A 34 -14.01 12.05 -27.14
N PRO A 35 -14.12 10.88 -26.47
CA PRO A 35 -14.20 10.82 -25.02
C PRO A 35 -12.84 11.05 -24.33
N ALA A 36 -12.87 11.66 -23.13
CA ALA A 36 -11.70 11.74 -22.25
C ALA A 36 -11.33 10.35 -21.73
N ILE A 37 -12.35 9.64 -21.21
CA ILE A 37 -12.30 8.28 -20.70
C ILE A 37 -13.23 7.41 -21.54
N ASN A 38 -12.71 6.35 -22.14
CA ASN A 38 -13.48 5.37 -22.90
C ASN A 38 -13.33 3.99 -22.25
N ASN A 39 -14.32 3.62 -21.44
CA ASN A 39 -14.42 2.29 -20.85
C ASN A 39 -15.14 1.36 -21.85
N GLN A 40 -14.37 0.57 -22.57
CA GLN A 40 -14.91 -0.45 -23.49
C GLN A 40 -15.18 -1.77 -22.77
N GLN A 41 -14.44 -2.04 -21.68
CA GLN A 41 -14.55 -3.26 -20.90
C GLN A 41 -13.95 -3.06 -19.50
N GLY A 42 -14.58 -3.64 -18.46
CA GLY A 42 -14.08 -3.61 -17.08
C GLY A 42 -14.71 -2.50 -16.26
N SER A 43 -13.93 -1.92 -15.33
CA SER A 43 -14.39 -0.94 -14.35
C SER A 43 -13.57 0.35 -14.35
N VAL A 44 -14.26 1.47 -14.13
CA VAL A 44 -13.67 2.79 -13.97
C VAL A 44 -14.16 3.42 -12.68
N PHE A 45 -13.23 3.98 -11.92
CA PHE A 45 -13.51 4.96 -10.89
C PHE A 45 -12.77 6.25 -11.19
N ALA A 46 -13.50 7.36 -11.13
CA ALA A 46 -12.97 8.68 -11.38
C ALA A 46 -13.42 9.64 -10.29
N ARG A 47 -12.53 10.50 -9.76
CA ARG A 47 -12.96 11.58 -8.86
C ARG A 47 -12.10 12.84 -8.97
N ASN A 48 -12.66 13.98 -8.58
CA ASN A 48 -11.97 15.27 -8.53
C ASN A 48 -11.27 15.63 -9.87
N LEU A 49 -11.93 15.35 -11.00
CA LEU A 49 -11.37 15.61 -12.32
C LEU A 49 -11.81 16.96 -12.89
N THR A 50 -10.91 17.61 -13.62
CA THR A 50 -11.22 18.71 -14.54
C THR A 50 -11.06 18.20 -15.97
N ILE A 51 -12.13 18.24 -16.77
CA ILE A 51 -12.15 17.58 -18.08
C ILE A 51 -12.58 18.57 -19.16
N ASP A 52 -11.68 18.85 -20.09
CA ASP A 52 -11.92 19.80 -21.20
C ASP A 52 -12.43 19.10 -22.49
N TYR A 53 -12.75 17.80 -22.40
CA TYR A 53 -13.24 16.99 -23.52
C TYR A 53 -14.75 17.14 -23.74
N PRO A 54 -15.25 17.06 -24.99
CA PRO A 54 -16.68 17.17 -25.28
C PRO A 54 -17.50 16.00 -24.71
N ILE A 55 -16.91 14.80 -24.66
CA ILE A 55 -17.44 13.65 -23.92
C ILE A 55 -16.47 13.38 -22.77
N ARG A 56 -16.97 13.44 -21.54
CA ARG A 56 -16.13 13.24 -20.34
C ARG A 56 -15.85 11.77 -20.11
N ILE A 57 -16.90 10.97 -20.20
CA ILE A 57 -16.81 9.52 -20.04
C ILE A 57 -17.81 8.82 -20.96
N LEU A 58 -17.30 7.84 -21.70
CA LEU A 58 -18.07 6.87 -22.46
C LEU A 58 -17.87 5.52 -21.79
N ASP A 59 -18.92 4.99 -21.16
CA ASP A 59 -18.89 3.74 -20.39
C ASP A 59 -19.73 2.67 -21.07
N LEU A 60 -19.07 1.62 -21.55
CA LEU A 60 -19.66 0.51 -22.30
C LEU A 60 -20.53 1.02 -23.47
N GLY A 61 -20.04 2.05 -24.17
CA GLY A 61 -20.72 2.70 -25.29
C GLY A 61 -21.78 3.74 -24.90
N VAL A 62 -22.05 3.94 -23.61
CA VAL A 62 -23.03 4.93 -23.13
C VAL A 62 -22.34 6.20 -22.66
N ASN A 63 -22.77 7.37 -23.15
CA ASN A 63 -22.24 8.64 -22.68
C ASN A 63 -22.76 8.92 -21.26
N ARG A 64 -21.85 8.86 -20.27
CA ARG A 64 -22.14 9.05 -18.84
C ARG A 64 -21.64 10.41 -18.33
N SER A 65 -21.38 11.38 -19.21
CA SER A 65 -20.73 12.65 -18.84
C SER A 65 -21.49 13.45 -17.77
N ALA A 66 -22.81 13.31 -17.68
CA ALA A 66 -23.62 13.96 -16.65
C ALA A 66 -23.37 13.39 -15.23
N GLU A 67 -22.90 12.14 -15.14
CA GLU A 67 -22.62 11.44 -13.88
C GLU A 67 -21.22 11.75 -13.33
N LEU A 68 -20.36 12.41 -14.13
CA LEU A 68 -19.04 12.88 -13.74
C LEU A 68 -18.93 14.39 -13.97
N PRO A 69 -19.53 15.25 -13.13
CA PRO A 69 -19.35 16.70 -13.20
C PRO A 69 -17.92 17.13 -12.82
N ASP A 70 -17.59 18.43 -12.96
CA ASP A 70 -16.25 18.92 -12.60
C ASP A 70 -16.05 18.84 -11.09
N GLY A 71 -14.92 18.28 -10.68
CA GLY A 71 -14.69 17.93 -9.28
C GLY A 71 -15.59 16.80 -8.75
N GLY A 72 -16.42 16.17 -9.61
CA GLY A 72 -17.33 15.10 -9.26
C GLY A 72 -16.65 13.75 -9.06
N GLU A 73 -17.46 12.72 -8.80
CA GLU A 73 -17.03 11.34 -8.62
C GLU A 73 -17.94 10.39 -9.42
N PHE A 74 -17.35 9.35 -10.00
CA PHE A 74 -18.02 8.35 -10.83
C PHE A 74 -17.47 6.96 -10.55
N SER A 75 -18.36 5.96 -10.47
CA SER A 75 -18.01 4.54 -10.43
C SER A 75 -18.88 3.78 -11.43
N SER A 76 -18.27 3.18 -12.46
CA SER A 76 -19.01 2.53 -13.56
C SER A 76 -19.83 1.30 -13.14
N LYS A 77 -19.55 0.76 -11.95
CA LYS A 77 -20.20 -0.42 -11.40
C LYS A 77 -21.06 -0.12 -10.16
N GLY A 78 -21.30 1.16 -9.88
CA GLY A 78 -22.11 1.61 -8.77
C GLY A 78 -21.38 1.62 -7.43
N VAL A 79 -22.15 1.92 -6.38
CA VAL A 79 -21.66 2.11 -5.01
C VAL A 79 -22.37 1.15 -4.07
N TYR A 80 -21.61 0.49 -3.20
CA TYR A 80 -22.11 -0.54 -2.28
C TYR A 80 -21.86 -0.11 -0.84
N ASP A 81 -22.91 -0.19 -0.01
CA ASP A 81 -22.85 0.09 1.42
C ASP A 81 -23.69 -0.95 2.16
N ILE A 82 -23.04 -1.76 3.01
CA ILE A 82 -23.70 -2.84 3.76
C ILE A 82 -24.52 -2.32 4.95
N ASN A 83 -24.20 -1.11 5.44
CA ASN A 83 -24.79 -0.54 6.62
C ASN A 83 -25.69 0.66 6.33
N GLY A 84 -25.65 1.19 5.11
CA GLY A 84 -26.35 2.42 4.73
C GLY A 84 -25.90 3.61 5.56
N LEU A 85 -24.63 3.62 6.01
CA LEU A 85 -24.08 4.68 6.87
C LEU A 85 -23.81 5.94 6.05
N THR A 86 -23.48 5.78 4.77
CA THR A 86 -23.02 6.87 3.94
C THR A 86 -24.17 7.47 3.14
N THR A 87 -24.50 8.73 3.41
CA THR A 87 -25.59 9.43 2.71
C THR A 87 -25.16 10.01 1.36
N THR A 88 -23.86 10.20 1.12
CA THR A 88 -23.36 10.85 -0.10
C THR A 88 -23.18 9.89 -1.27
N GLY A 89 -23.10 8.57 -1.03
CA GLY A 89 -22.75 7.60 -2.08
C GLY A 89 -21.39 7.88 -2.73
N GLN A 90 -20.42 8.36 -1.96
CA GLN A 90 -19.11 8.80 -2.46
C GLN A 90 -17.98 8.17 -1.63
N SER A 91 -16.77 8.13 -2.18
CA SER A 91 -15.56 7.76 -1.45
C SER A 91 -15.25 8.74 -0.32
N MET A 92 -14.41 8.31 0.64
CA MET A 92 -14.04 9.13 1.79
C MET A 92 -13.27 10.40 1.38
N ASN A 93 -12.56 10.36 0.26
CA ASN A 93 -11.72 11.46 -0.22
C ASN A 93 -10.67 11.83 0.82
N LEU A 94 -9.99 10.81 1.35
CA LEU A 94 -8.88 10.99 2.28
C LEU A 94 -7.83 11.92 1.64
N PRO A 95 -7.16 12.76 2.43
CA PRO A 95 -6.10 13.63 1.91
C PRO A 95 -5.04 12.81 1.17
N ILE A 96 -4.51 13.35 0.08
CA ILE A 96 -3.42 12.73 -0.67
C ILE A 96 -2.16 13.53 -0.39
N LYS A 97 -1.11 12.85 0.08
CA LYS A 97 0.19 13.45 0.33
C LYS A 97 1.26 12.75 -0.51
N ASN A 98 2.18 13.55 -1.04
CA ASN A 98 3.43 13.05 -1.62
C ASN A 98 4.47 12.98 -0.50
N PRO A 99 5.43 12.03 -0.56
CA PRO A 99 6.54 12.06 0.37
C PRO A 99 7.28 13.40 0.27
N PRO A 100 7.80 13.95 1.39
CA PRO A 100 8.67 15.10 1.31
C PRO A 100 9.91 14.76 0.46
N ILE A 101 10.35 15.72 -0.35
CA ILE A 101 11.60 15.58 -1.08
C ILE A 101 12.74 15.72 -0.07
N ILE A 102 13.49 14.65 0.13
CA ILE A 102 14.73 14.66 0.91
C ILE A 102 15.88 14.81 -0.09
N PRO A 103 16.52 15.98 -0.19
CA PRO A 103 17.61 16.19 -1.14
C PRO A 103 18.73 15.18 -0.95
N TRP A 104 19.38 14.81 -2.04
CA TRP A 104 20.65 14.08 -1.96
C TRP A 104 21.71 14.99 -1.34
N ASP A 105 22.64 14.39 -0.58
CA ASP A 105 23.81 15.14 -0.14
C ASP A 105 24.79 15.22 -1.31
N GLU A 106 25.03 16.44 -1.80
CA GLU A 106 25.92 16.69 -2.94
C GLU A 106 27.40 16.60 -2.53
N ASP A 107 27.70 16.71 -1.23
CA ASP A 107 29.03 16.49 -0.70
C ASP A 107 29.22 15.02 -0.35
N PHE A 108 29.92 14.28 -1.22
CA PHE A 108 30.21 12.87 -1.02
C PHE A 108 31.02 12.58 0.25
N THR A 109 31.66 13.58 0.88
CA THR A 109 32.28 13.37 2.18
C THR A 109 31.23 13.12 3.28
N ASN A 110 29.96 13.46 3.07
CA ASN A 110 28.84 13.14 3.95
C ASN A 110 28.23 11.75 3.69
N TRP A 111 28.85 10.93 2.84
CA TRP A 111 28.42 9.57 2.56
C TRP A 111 29.30 8.56 3.30
N ALA A 112 28.66 7.66 4.05
CA ALA A 112 29.30 6.46 4.55
C ALA A 112 28.99 5.30 3.59
N VAL A 113 30.02 4.73 2.97
CA VAL A 113 29.88 3.63 2.01
C VAL A 113 30.33 2.33 2.66
N VAL A 114 29.45 1.34 2.69
CA VAL A 114 29.74 -0.01 3.18
C VAL A 114 29.98 -0.94 2.00
N ASN A 115 31.09 -1.67 2.07
CA ASN A 115 31.57 -2.55 1.02
C ASN A 115 31.54 -4.00 1.53
N PRO A 116 30.42 -4.71 1.37
CA PRO A 116 30.38 -6.13 1.75
C PRO A 116 31.33 -6.95 0.87
N ASP A 117 31.72 -8.13 1.34
CA ASP A 117 32.46 -9.10 0.52
C ASP A 117 31.63 -9.63 -0.67
N GLY A 118 30.31 -9.40 -0.61
CA GLY A 118 29.32 -9.69 -1.62
C GLY A 118 28.93 -11.16 -1.72
N ASN A 119 29.49 -12.05 -0.90
CA ASN A 119 29.22 -13.49 -0.94
C ASN A 119 28.22 -13.94 0.14
N GLY A 120 27.87 -13.07 1.09
CA GLY A 120 26.87 -13.35 2.14
C GLY A 120 27.35 -14.31 3.24
N THR A 121 28.66 -14.39 3.46
CA THR A 121 29.29 -15.21 4.51
C THR A 121 29.62 -14.38 5.74
N ALA A 122 30.37 -13.28 5.58
CA ALA A 122 30.70 -12.38 6.68
C ALA A 122 29.46 -11.61 7.13
N ASP A 123 29.25 -11.45 8.45
CA ASP A 123 28.16 -10.60 8.99
C ASP A 123 28.51 -9.12 8.82
N ASP A 124 27.76 -8.42 7.96
CA ASP A 124 27.98 -7.02 7.61
C ASP A 124 27.36 -6.05 8.62
N ALA A 125 26.59 -6.55 9.59
CA ALA A 125 25.77 -5.72 10.46
C ALA A 125 26.58 -4.72 11.32
N ASP A 126 27.80 -5.05 11.75
CA ASP A 126 28.64 -4.10 12.49
C ASP A 126 29.14 -2.96 11.61
N ALA A 127 29.59 -3.26 10.38
CA ALA A 127 30.04 -2.25 9.44
C ALA A 127 28.90 -1.29 9.06
N ILE A 128 27.69 -1.84 8.89
CA ILE A 128 26.49 -1.05 8.61
C ILE A 128 26.14 -0.15 9.80
N ASN A 129 26.11 -0.69 11.02
CA ASN A 129 25.82 0.11 12.21
C ASN A 129 26.90 1.19 12.46
N ALA A 130 28.17 0.89 12.21
CA ALA A 130 29.25 1.87 12.28
C ALA A 130 29.09 2.99 11.24
N ALA A 131 28.68 2.66 10.02
CA ALA A 131 28.36 3.65 8.98
C ALA A 131 27.19 4.55 9.40
N ILE A 132 26.14 3.99 10.00
CA ILE A 132 24.99 4.76 10.51
C ILE A 132 25.41 5.69 11.66
N ALA A 133 26.28 5.22 12.56
CA ALA A 133 26.77 5.97 13.72
C ALA A 133 27.85 7.02 13.37
N SER A 134 28.34 7.06 12.13
CA SER A 134 29.47 7.91 11.71
C SER A 134 29.20 9.42 11.66
N GLY A 135 27.96 9.85 11.93
CA GLY A 135 27.52 11.25 11.80
C GLY A 135 27.23 11.69 10.36
N LYS A 136 27.40 10.78 9.39
CA LYS A 136 27.13 11.01 7.97
C LYS A 136 25.62 11.05 7.68
N SER A 137 25.24 11.80 6.64
CA SER A 137 23.84 12.02 6.27
C SER A 137 23.30 10.90 5.37
N THR A 138 24.18 10.24 4.63
CA THR A 138 23.83 9.18 3.67
C THR A 138 24.63 7.94 3.97
N VAL A 139 23.95 6.80 4.06
CA VAL A 139 24.59 5.47 4.13
C VAL A 139 24.24 4.71 2.86
N CYS A 140 25.26 4.22 2.16
CA CYS A 140 25.11 3.45 0.94
C CYS A 140 25.80 2.09 1.10
N ILE A 141 25.07 1.01 0.92
CA ILE A 141 25.62 -0.35 0.88
C ILE A 141 25.77 -0.77 -0.58
N ARG A 142 27.01 -1.06 -1.00
CA ARG A 142 27.29 -1.46 -2.39
C ARG A 142 26.68 -2.82 -2.73
N TYR A 143 26.63 -3.08 -4.04
CA TYR A 143 26.12 -4.33 -4.61
C TYR A 143 26.80 -5.57 -4.02
N GLY A 144 26.02 -6.63 -3.82
CA GLY A 144 26.47 -7.91 -3.29
C GLY A 144 25.36 -8.62 -2.51
N LEU A 145 25.65 -9.84 -2.05
CA LEU A 145 24.87 -10.50 -1.01
C LEU A 145 25.36 -10.02 0.36
N ILE A 146 24.51 -9.31 1.09
CA ILE A 146 24.80 -8.66 2.38
C ILE A 146 24.25 -9.56 3.47
N ASN A 147 25.08 -10.07 4.38
CA ASN A 147 24.61 -10.93 5.46
C ASN A 147 24.35 -10.07 6.71
N ILE A 148 23.16 -10.17 7.29
CA ILE A 148 22.82 -9.44 8.53
C ILE A 148 22.33 -10.44 9.55
N ASN A 149 23.10 -10.63 10.63
CA ASN A 149 22.74 -11.54 11.72
C ASN A 149 22.22 -10.85 12.99
N LYS A 150 22.24 -9.52 13.03
CA LYS A 150 21.82 -8.69 14.17
C LYS A 150 21.17 -7.38 13.71
N PRO A 151 20.43 -6.68 14.58
CA PRO A 151 19.70 -5.48 14.17
C PRO A 151 20.57 -4.37 13.61
N ILE A 152 20.01 -3.67 12.63
CA ILE A 152 20.48 -2.40 12.11
C ILE A 152 19.68 -1.29 12.80
N ASN A 153 20.36 -0.39 13.49
CA ASN A 153 19.72 0.56 14.39
C ASN A 153 19.96 2.01 13.99
N PHE A 154 18.88 2.75 13.77
CA PHE A 154 18.87 4.19 13.56
C PHE A 154 18.48 4.88 14.87
N LEU A 155 19.45 5.07 15.77
CA LEU A 155 19.21 5.55 17.13
C LEU A 155 19.26 7.08 17.25
N ASP A 156 18.95 7.56 18.45
CA ASP A 156 19.05 8.97 18.83
C ASP A 156 20.45 9.54 18.59
N GLY A 157 20.51 10.74 18.03
CA GLY A 157 21.76 11.38 17.63
C GLY A 157 22.33 10.94 16.27
N HIS A 158 21.81 9.87 15.64
CA HIS A 158 22.24 9.52 14.28
C HIS A 158 21.70 10.54 13.25
N ASN A 159 22.59 10.96 12.33
CA ASN A 159 22.33 12.00 11.32
C ASN A 159 21.89 11.44 9.95
N VAL A 160 21.68 10.14 9.84
CA VAL A 160 21.26 9.52 8.56
C VAL A 160 19.88 10.03 8.16
N LYS A 161 19.80 10.58 6.94
CA LYS A 161 18.57 11.00 6.24
C LYS A 161 18.19 10.00 5.16
N ARG A 162 19.18 9.25 4.64
CA ARG A 162 19.00 8.29 3.56
C ARG A 162 19.85 7.05 3.76
N PHE A 163 19.21 5.89 3.65
CA PHE A 163 19.82 4.57 3.69
C PHE A 163 19.49 3.84 2.39
N LEU A 164 20.52 3.59 1.58
CA LEU A 164 20.41 2.99 0.25
C LEU A 164 21.11 1.64 0.23
N VAL A 165 20.43 0.64 -0.32
CA VAL A 165 21.00 -0.69 -0.55
C VAL A 165 21.00 -0.98 -2.04
N LEU A 166 22.18 -1.28 -2.60
CA LEU A 166 22.35 -1.62 -4.01
C LEU A 166 22.47 -3.14 -4.24
N GLY A 167 22.31 -3.94 -3.18
CA GLY A 167 22.44 -5.40 -3.20
C GLY A 167 21.21 -6.12 -2.67
N MET A 168 21.42 -7.35 -2.23
CA MET A 168 20.38 -8.19 -1.63
C MET A 168 20.79 -8.58 -0.22
N ILE A 169 19.90 -8.40 0.75
CA ILE A 169 20.11 -8.72 2.15
C ILE A 169 19.68 -10.17 2.41
N LYS A 170 20.64 -10.99 2.85
CA LYS A 170 20.38 -12.26 3.50
C LYS A 170 20.23 -12.01 4.99
N VAL A 171 19.04 -12.23 5.53
CA VAL A 171 18.78 -12.10 6.96
C VAL A 171 19.01 -13.46 7.61
N GLY A 172 19.86 -13.52 8.64
CA GLY A 172 20.22 -14.75 9.31
C GLY A 172 20.41 -14.58 10.82
N GLY A 173 20.86 -15.64 11.49
CA GLY A 173 21.32 -15.59 12.87
C GLY A 173 20.25 -15.82 13.95
N PRO A 174 20.62 -16.46 15.08
CA PRO A 174 19.69 -16.80 16.17
C PRO A 174 19.13 -15.59 16.90
N THR A 175 19.75 -14.41 16.72
CA THR A 175 19.38 -13.16 17.38
C THR A 175 18.21 -12.43 16.72
N LEU A 176 17.83 -12.80 15.49
CA LEU A 176 16.75 -12.17 14.73
C LEU A 176 15.53 -13.09 14.54
N THR A 177 15.66 -14.41 14.74
CA THR A 177 14.60 -15.39 14.46
C THR A 177 13.51 -15.40 15.53
N THR A 178 12.23 -15.46 15.12
CA THR A 178 11.10 -15.84 15.99
C THR A 178 10.96 -17.36 15.99
N THR A 179 10.94 -17.97 17.17
CA THR A 179 11.11 -19.42 17.28
C THR A 179 9.96 -20.23 16.68
N ASP A 180 8.73 -19.71 16.62
CA ASP A 180 7.56 -20.56 16.30
C ASP A 180 6.43 -19.88 15.48
N GLY A 181 6.70 -18.78 14.77
CA GLY A 181 5.67 -18.06 14.00
C GLY A 181 4.57 -17.38 14.83
N VAL A 182 4.44 -17.72 16.12
CA VAL A 182 3.61 -17.01 17.10
C VAL A 182 4.31 -15.71 17.49
N PHE A 183 3.54 -14.63 17.60
CA PHE A 183 4.03 -13.36 18.15
C PHE A 183 4.42 -13.58 19.60
N ASP A 184 5.72 -13.76 19.84
CA ASP A 184 6.29 -13.63 21.18
C ASP A 184 6.80 -12.19 21.33
N PRO A 185 6.12 -11.32 22.12
CA PRO A 185 6.61 -9.98 22.45
C PRO A 185 7.98 -10.02 23.16
N THR A 186 8.46 -11.21 23.56
CA THR A 186 9.75 -11.46 24.19
C THR A 186 10.85 -11.93 23.23
N VAL A 187 10.56 -12.19 21.93
CA VAL A 187 11.61 -12.33 20.90
C VAL A 187 11.90 -10.95 20.30
N LYS A 188 13.09 -10.42 20.65
CA LYS A 188 13.24 -8.99 20.95
C LYS A 188 13.71 -8.07 19.82
N LYS A 189 14.04 -8.55 18.63
CA LYS A 189 14.94 -7.79 17.76
C LYS A 189 14.49 -7.74 16.29
N PRO A 190 13.88 -6.62 15.84
CA PRO A 190 13.59 -6.40 14.43
C PRO A 190 14.90 -6.27 13.63
N VAL A 191 14.86 -6.55 12.33
CA VAL A 191 16.02 -6.37 11.43
C VAL A 191 16.44 -4.90 11.41
N PHE A 192 15.48 -3.99 11.35
CA PHE A 192 15.68 -2.55 11.37
C PHE A 192 14.89 -1.93 12.53
N THR A 193 15.58 -1.20 13.41
CA THR A 193 14.97 -0.38 14.46
C THR A 193 15.15 1.10 14.13
N ILE A 194 14.04 1.83 13.98
CA ILE A 194 14.04 3.27 13.77
C ILE A 194 13.72 3.96 15.10
N GLY A 195 14.69 4.67 15.66
CA GLY A 195 14.57 5.47 16.88
C GLY A 195 14.32 6.95 16.58
N THR A 196 14.19 7.75 17.63
CA THR A 196 13.78 9.16 17.55
C THR A 196 14.78 10.04 16.79
N GLY A 197 16.08 9.74 16.78
CA GLY A 197 17.15 10.27 15.89
C GLY A 197 17.26 11.80 15.79
N ALA A 198 18.18 12.34 14.98
CA ALA A 198 18.32 13.81 14.84
C ALA A 198 17.43 14.43 13.74
N ASN A 199 17.12 13.69 12.66
CA ASN A 199 16.41 14.24 11.49
C ASN A 199 14.88 14.15 11.56
N GLU A 200 14.16 15.05 10.89
CA GLU A 200 12.69 14.97 10.81
C GLU A 200 12.18 13.82 9.92
N ALA A 201 13.02 13.31 9.02
CA ALA A 201 12.67 12.24 8.09
C ALA A 201 13.83 11.27 7.83
N LEU A 202 13.47 10.04 7.45
CA LEU A 202 14.39 8.99 7.00
C LEU A 202 13.85 8.31 5.73
N VAL A 203 14.68 8.22 4.70
CA VAL A 203 14.42 7.42 3.50
C VAL A 203 15.17 6.10 3.61
N ILE A 204 14.45 4.99 3.43
CA ILE A 204 15.01 3.64 3.34
C ILE A 204 14.64 3.08 1.98
N GLU A 205 15.65 2.85 1.13
CA GLU A 205 15.43 2.47 -0.25
C GLU A 205 16.34 1.36 -0.77
N GLY A 206 15.79 0.56 -1.68
CA GLY A 206 16.52 -0.52 -2.38
C GLY A 206 16.70 -1.80 -1.56
N ILE A 207 16.04 -1.94 -0.40
CA ILE A 207 16.12 -3.17 0.38
C ILE A 207 15.45 -4.30 -0.40
N LYS A 208 16.24 -5.27 -0.82
CA LYS A 208 15.75 -6.56 -1.33
C LYS A 208 16.24 -7.66 -0.42
N THR A 209 15.36 -8.48 0.13
CA THR A 209 15.80 -9.58 1.01
C THR A 209 15.71 -10.92 0.32
N ARG A 210 16.41 -11.93 0.83
CA ARG A 210 16.34 -13.33 0.39
C ARG A 210 16.50 -14.24 1.61
N ASN A 211 15.85 -15.39 1.58
CA ASN A 211 15.96 -16.44 2.59
C ASN A 211 15.54 -15.91 3.97
N GLY A 212 14.25 -15.88 4.25
CA GLY A 212 13.71 -15.32 5.49
C GLY A 212 12.73 -16.24 6.21
N ASN A 213 13.19 -16.83 7.32
CA ASN A 213 12.32 -17.46 8.30
C ASN A 213 11.72 -16.38 9.20
N TYR A 214 10.47 -15.98 8.94
CA TYR A 214 9.57 -15.36 9.91
C TYR A 214 10.13 -14.15 10.68
N PHE A 215 10.74 -13.21 9.98
CA PHE A 215 11.36 -12.03 10.59
C PHE A 215 10.36 -10.87 10.80
N GLN A 216 10.60 -10.12 11.88
CA GLN A 216 10.12 -8.74 11.98
C GLN A 216 11.15 -7.83 11.31
N TYR A 217 10.77 -7.16 10.23
CA TYR A 217 11.70 -6.34 9.46
C TYR A 217 11.86 -4.95 10.07
N ILE A 218 10.83 -4.11 9.97
CA ILE A 218 10.95 -2.70 10.36
C ILE A 218 10.11 -2.43 11.60
N GLN A 219 10.78 -1.98 12.68
CA GLN A 219 10.15 -1.39 13.86
C GLN A 219 10.40 0.10 13.86
N ASN A 220 9.35 0.90 13.72
CA ASN A 220 9.42 2.34 13.84
C ASN A 220 8.99 2.80 15.25
N ASN A 221 9.97 3.11 16.09
CA ASN A 221 9.79 3.68 17.43
C ASN A 221 9.97 5.20 17.43
N SER A 222 9.90 5.84 16.26
CA SER A 222 10.18 7.25 16.09
C SER A 222 8.94 8.05 15.72
N THR A 223 9.00 9.36 15.97
CA THR A 223 8.02 10.34 15.48
C THR A 223 8.39 10.89 14.09
N LYS A 224 9.42 10.33 13.45
CA LYS A 224 9.92 10.81 12.15
C LYS A 224 8.96 10.47 11.03
N THR A 225 9.00 11.27 9.98
CA THR A 225 8.47 10.84 8.69
C THR A 225 9.36 9.72 8.14
N LEU A 226 8.77 8.56 7.85
CA LEU A 226 9.49 7.44 7.24
C LEU A 226 9.06 7.28 5.78
N ILE A 227 10.02 7.14 4.88
CA ILE A 227 9.78 6.88 3.45
C ILE A 227 10.42 5.54 3.12
N LEU A 228 9.58 4.54 2.82
CA LEU A 228 9.99 3.23 2.33
C LEU A 228 9.81 3.21 0.82
N ARG A 229 10.91 3.12 0.07
CA ARG A 229 10.89 3.21 -1.40
C ARG A 229 11.61 2.05 -2.08
N SER A 230 10.99 1.44 -3.08
CA SER A 230 11.61 0.40 -3.93
C SER A 230 12.21 -0.74 -3.09
N ASN A 231 11.41 -1.27 -2.18
CA ASN A 231 11.80 -2.33 -1.26
C ASN A 231 11.03 -3.63 -1.57
N ALA A 232 11.71 -4.77 -1.54
CA ALA A 232 11.12 -6.09 -1.70
C ALA A 232 11.57 -7.01 -0.55
N LEU A 233 10.69 -7.24 0.43
CA LEU A 233 10.99 -8.02 1.61
C LEU A 233 10.51 -9.46 1.44
N TYR A 234 11.37 -10.31 0.88
CA TYR A 234 11.17 -11.76 0.82
C TYR A 234 11.45 -12.41 2.19
N GLY A 235 10.56 -13.29 2.62
CA GLY A 235 10.54 -13.91 3.95
C GLY A 235 9.91 -13.04 5.05
N ALA A 236 9.17 -11.99 4.69
CA ALA A 236 8.55 -11.07 5.64
C ALA A 236 7.21 -11.57 6.17
N ASN A 237 7.22 -12.07 7.41
CA ASN A 237 5.99 -12.28 8.16
C ASN A 237 5.45 -10.98 8.79
N ARG A 238 6.34 -10.03 9.09
CA ARG A 238 6.01 -8.75 9.73
C ARG A 238 6.92 -7.69 9.14
N ALA A 239 6.52 -7.15 8.01
CA ALA A 239 7.29 -6.17 7.25
C ALA A 239 7.47 -4.86 8.01
N TYR A 240 6.40 -4.38 8.65
CA TYR A 240 6.42 -3.08 9.30
C TYR A 240 5.49 -3.02 10.50
N ARG A 241 5.94 -2.30 11.55
CA ARG A 241 5.07 -1.78 12.60
C ARG A 241 5.62 -0.50 13.19
N ASN A 242 4.73 0.34 13.72
CA ASN A 242 5.10 1.48 14.54
C ASN A 242 4.84 1.24 16.03
N ARG A 243 5.38 2.13 16.87
CA ARG A 243 4.97 2.32 18.26
C ARG A 243 3.87 3.38 18.32
N TYR A 244 2.91 3.17 19.20
CA TYR A 244 1.95 4.17 19.63
C TYR A 244 1.67 3.95 21.11
N ASP A 245 1.68 5.03 21.89
CA ASP A 245 1.21 5.04 23.28
C ASP A 245 0.86 6.48 23.70
N ALA A 246 0.41 6.66 24.94
CA ALA A 246 0.00 7.97 25.47
C ALA A 246 1.09 9.07 25.36
N THR A 247 2.36 8.69 25.29
CA THR A 247 3.52 9.59 25.21
C THR A 247 4.16 9.62 23.82
N HIS A 248 3.72 8.76 22.89
CA HIS A 248 4.38 8.54 21.63
C HIS A 248 3.36 8.44 20.48
N LYS A 249 3.40 9.43 19.59
CA LYS A 249 2.64 9.42 18.33
C LYS A 249 3.57 9.12 17.16
N PRO A 250 3.26 8.14 16.32
CA PRO A 250 4.10 7.84 15.16
C PRO A 250 4.10 9.01 14.18
N GLY A 251 5.21 9.21 13.47
CA GLY A 251 5.26 10.13 12.34
C GLY A 251 4.56 9.56 11.10
N THR A 252 4.45 10.36 10.03
CA THR A 252 3.83 9.92 8.77
C THR A 252 4.66 8.83 8.09
N LEU A 253 4.00 7.81 7.55
CA LEU A 253 4.63 6.78 6.72
C LEU A 253 4.27 6.98 5.24
N PHE A 254 5.29 6.99 4.39
CA PHE A 254 5.15 6.89 2.94
C PHE A 254 5.70 5.55 2.46
N ILE A 255 4.92 4.86 1.64
CA ILE A 255 5.30 3.60 1.00
C ILE A 255 5.21 3.79 -0.52
N GLU A 256 6.30 3.59 -1.23
CA GLU A 256 6.35 3.71 -2.69
C GLU A 256 7.05 2.50 -3.28
N ASP A 257 6.35 1.71 -4.09
CA ASP A 257 6.95 0.53 -4.75
C ASP A 257 7.53 -0.45 -3.71
N MET A 258 6.64 -1.04 -2.92
CA MET A 258 7.03 -1.96 -1.84
C MET A 258 6.29 -3.28 -1.96
N ALA A 259 7.05 -4.37 -1.99
CA ALA A 259 6.53 -5.73 -1.99
C ALA A 259 6.98 -6.51 -0.76
N THR A 260 6.13 -7.43 -0.31
CA THR A 260 6.46 -8.42 0.71
C THR A 260 6.04 -9.77 0.18
N LEU A 261 6.90 -10.76 0.35
CA LEU A 261 6.64 -12.13 -0.05
C LEU A 261 6.99 -12.99 1.15
N ALA A 262 6.09 -13.82 1.68
CA ALA A 262 6.51 -14.81 2.66
C ALA A 262 7.06 -16.03 1.93
N GLU A 263 8.22 -16.54 2.34
CA GLU A 263 8.86 -17.70 1.70
C GLU A 263 8.21 -19.05 2.10
N ASN A 264 7.04 -19.07 2.75
CA ASN A 264 6.35 -20.32 3.04
C ASN A 264 5.34 -20.65 1.93
N PRO A 265 5.60 -21.71 1.14
CA PRO A 265 4.78 -22.04 0.01
C PRO A 265 3.65 -22.99 0.46
N TYR A 266 2.40 -22.62 0.15
CA TYR A 266 1.22 -23.50 0.14
C TYR A 266 0.64 -23.92 1.52
N GLY A 267 -0.36 -23.15 2.00
CA GLY A 267 -1.46 -23.71 2.80
C GLY A 267 -1.55 -23.35 4.28
N LYS A 268 -0.72 -22.45 4.81
CA LYS A 268 -0.87 -21.93 6.18
C LYS A 268 -0.76 -20.41 6.23
N THR A 269 -1.78 -19.76 6.78
CA THR A 269 -1.71 -18.35 7.18
C THR A 269 -0.82 -18.21 8.40
N GLN A 270 0.07 -17.21 8.36
CA GLN A 270 0.89 -16.85 9.52
C GLN A 270 0.12 -15.86 10.42
N PRO A 271 0.15 -16.03 11.75
CA PRO A 271 -0.57 -15.14 12.65
C PRO A 271 0.15 -13.80 12.83
N GLY A 272 -0.63 -12.73 12.73
CA GLY A 272 -0.21 -11.36 12.98
C GLY A 272 -0.10 -10.54 11.70
N PRO A 273 -0.28 -9.20 11.82
CA PRO A 273 -0.31 -8.33 10.66
C PRO A 273 1.06 -8.25 9.98
N GLY A 274 1.07 -8.33 8.65
CA GLY A 274 2.25 -8.02 7.84
C GLY A 274 2.70 -6.58 8.02
N PHE A 275 1.73 -5.69 7.93
CA PHE A 275 1.86 -4.28 8.21
C PHE A 275 0.91 -3.87 9.32
N LEU A 276 1.45 -3.40 10.45
CA LEU A 276 0.67 -2.79 11.52
C LEU A 276 0.83 -1.27 11.49
N PHE A 277 -0.29 -0.58 11.27
CA PHE A 277 -0.40 0.86 11.34
C PHE A 277 -1.23 1.24 12.57
N ASP A 278 -0.57 1.53 13.68
CA ASP A 278 -1.21 1.86 14.96
C ASP A 278 -1.26 3.39 15.14
N HIS A 279 -2.44 3.98 14.93
CA HIS A 279 -2.70 5.43 15.02
C HIS A 279 -1.74 6.27 14.15
N GLN A 280 -1.44 5.77 12.95
CA GLN A 280 -0.49 6.36 12.02
C GLN A 280 -1.16 6.91 10.75
N ASP A 281 -0.65 8.04 10.24
CA ASP A 281 -0.97 8.52 8.89
C ASP A 281 -0.07 7.79 7.87
N VAL A 282 -0.68 7.10 6.90
CA VAL A 282 0.00 6.28 5.90
C VAL A 282 -0.45 6.65 4.49
N TYR A 283 0.51 6.85 3.60
CA TYR A 283 0.29 7.10 2.17
C TYR A 283 1.09 6.10 1.34
N ALA A 284 0.40 5.15 0.70
CA ALA A 284 1.02 4.08 -0.05
C ALA A 284 0.70 4.14 -1.56
N ARG A 285 1.69 3.81 -2.38
CA ARG A 285 1.57 3.68 -3.84
C ARG A 285 2.30 2.44 -4.33
N SER A 286 1.69 1.69 -5.24
CA SER A 286 2.24 0.42 -5.75
C SER A 286 2.65 -0.50 -4.58
N PHE A 287 1.66 -0.81 -3.75
CA PHE A 287 1.85 -1.51 -2.49
C PHE A 287 1.48 -2.98 -2.63
N ASP A 288 2.37 -3.87 -2.25
CA ASP A 288 2.21 -5.32 -2.41
C ASP A 288 2.40 -6.10 -1.10
N PRO A 289 1.43 -6.01 -0.15
CA PRO A 289 1.45 -6.77 1.09
C PRO A 289 0.90 -8.19 0.88
N GLU A 290 1.58 -9.23 1.37
CA GLU A 290 1.18 -10.62 1.11
C GLU A 290 1.46 -11.62 2.24
N ASN A 291 0.81 -12.78 2.13
CA ASN A 291 1.15 -14.06 2.77
C ASN A 291 1.20 -14.11 4.32
N VAL A 292 0.46 -13.22 4.97
CA VAL A 292 0.33 -13.08 6.43
C VAL A 292 -1.09 -12.71 6.80
N ASN A 293 -1.53 -12.90 8.06
CA ASN A 293 -2.91 -12.59 8.41
C ASN A 293 -3.04 -11.62 9.60
N PRO A 294 -3.56 -10.40 9.38
CA PRO A 294 -3.93 -9.81 8.07
C PRO A 294 -2.73 -9.33 7.26
N PHE A 295 -2.91 -9.05 5.95
CA PHE A 295 -1.84 -8.42 5.15
C PHE A 295 -1.49 -7.03 5.70
N MET A 296 -2.52 -6.22 5.97
CA MET A 296 -2.38 -4.98 6.71
C MET A 296 -3.48 -4.82 7.76
N LEU A 297 -3.11 -4.24 8.90
CA LEU A 297 -3.98 -3.81 9.97
C LEU A 297 -3.82 -2.31 10.19
N ASN A 298 -4.87 -1.55 9.88
CA ASN A 298 -5.03 -0.18 10.32
C ASN A 298 -5.78 -0.16 11.65
N GLN A 299 -5.12 0.31 12.71
CA GLN A 299 -5.68 0.43 14.05
C GLN A 299 -5.74 1.90 14.43
N GLY A 300 -6.88 2.56 14.21
CA GLY A 300 -7.08 3.97 14.59
C GLY A 300 -6.32 5.01 13.75
N GLY A 301 -5.62 4.61 12.68
CA GLY A 301 -4.88 5.51 11.78
C GLY A 301 -5.66 5.98 10.55
N ASN A 302 -5.03 6.84 9.74
CA ASN A 302 -5.51 7.23 8.41
C ASN A 302 -4.63 6.59 7.35
N VAL A 303 -5.17 5.67 6.56
CA VAL A 303 -4.42 4.91 5.56
C VAL A 303 -5.02 5.18 4.18
N TRP A 304 -4.22 5.77 3.30
CA TRP A 304 -4.56 6.01 1.91
C TRP A 304 -3.64 5.19 1.00
N ILE A 305 -4.21 4.43 0.08
CA ILE A 305 -3.49 3.50 -0.80
C ILE A 305 -3.94 3.73 -2.26
N MET A 306 -2.99 3.89 -3.17
CA MET A 306 -3.24 3.92 -4.62
C MET A 306 -2.47 2.81 -5.31
N GLY A 307 -3.20 1.86 -5.91
CA GLY A 307 -2.60 0.68 -6.51
C GLY A 307 -2.06 -0.26 -5.44
N VAL A 308 -2.80 -1.34 -5.21
CA VAL A 308 -2.39 -2.46 -4.37
C VAL A 308 -2.33 -3.74 -5.19
N LYS A 309 -1.40 -4.63 -4.89
CA LYS A 309 -1.46 -6.03 -5.29
C LYS A 309 -1.35 -6.88 -4.04
N THR A 310 -2.05 -7.99 -3.96
CA THR A 310 -1.87 -8.92 -2.83
C THR A 310 -2.10 -10.34 -3.31
N GLU A 311 -1.47 -11.31 -2.66
CA GLU A 311 -1.80 -12.73 -2.80
C GLU A 311 -1.58 -13.47 -1.47
N GLY A 312 -2.13 -14.68 -1.37
CA GLY A 312 -2.10 -15.45 -0.12
C GLY A 312 -3.47 -15.60 0.53
N LEU A 313 -3.43 -16.22 1.72
CA LEU A 313 -4.59 -16.68 2.49
C LEU A 313 -5.03 -15.69 3.60
N GLY A 314 -4.41 -14.51 3.67
CA GLY A 314 -4.75 -13.50 4.68
C GLY A 314 -5.93 -12.64 4.27
N VAL A 315 -6.49 -11.91 5.24
CA VAL A 315 -7.40 -10.80 4.97
C VAL A 315 -6.59 -9.59 4.50
N PRO A 316 -6.81 -9.08 3.28
CA PRO A 316 -6.07 -7.95 2.74
C PRO A 316 -6.20 -6.68 3.58
N PHE A 317 -7.43 -6.28 3.89
CA PHE A 317 -7.70 -4.99 4.53
C PHE A 317 -8.43 -5.19 5.85
N VAL A 318 -7.73 -4.98 6.96
CA VAL A 318 -8.34 -4.92 8.29
C VAL A 318 -8.27 -3.51 8.83
N THR A 319 -9.41 -2.95 9.23
CA THR A 319 -9.47 -1.61 9.85
C THR A 319 -10.27 -1.67 11.16
N THR A 320 -9.69 -1.13 12.23
CA THR A 320 -10.26 -1.17 13.59
C THR A 320 -10.09 0.16 14.33
N GLN A 321 -10.71 0.27 15.51
CA GLN A 321 -10.53 1.38 16.47
C GLN A 321 -10.79 2.76 15.86
N GLY A 322 -11.84 2.91 15.07
CA GLY A 322 -12.21 4.19 14.44
C GLY A 322 -11.32 4.63 13.28
N GLY A 323 -10.33 3.84 12.87
CA GLY A 323 -9.41 4.17 11.78
C GLY A 323 -10.11 4.36 10.44
N TYR A 324 -9.45 5.06 9.52
CA TYR A 324 -9.91 5.33 8.15
C TYR A 324 -8.99 4.67 7.14
N THR A 325 -9.52 3.79 6.28
CA THR A 325 -8.76 3.16 5.18
C THR A 325 -9.41 3.43 3.83
N GLU A 326 -8.72 4.15 2.94
CA GLU A 326 -9.12 4.35 1.55
C GLU A 326 -8.16 3.60 0.62
N VAL A 327 -8.70 2.69 -0.21
CA VAL A 327 -7.94 1.93 -1.21
C VAL A 327 -8.48 2.23 -2.59
N LEU A 328 -7.61 2.74 -3.46
CA LEU A 328 -7.94 3.22 -4.79
C LEU A 328 -7.20 2.37 -5.83
N GLY A 329 -7.89 1.31 -6.28
CA GLY A 329 -7.44 0.44 -7.35
C GLY A 329 -6.44 -0.60 -6.87
N GLY A 330 -6.43 -1.74 -7.56
CA GLY A 330 -5.53 -2.84 -7.27
C GLY A 330 -6.10 -4.19 -7.62
N GLU A 331 -5.30 -5.21 -7.38
CA GLU A 331 -5.58 -6.61 -7.69
C GLU A 331 -5.35 -7.50 -6.47
N ILE A 332 -6.41 -8.18 -6.03
CA ILE A 332 -6.38 -9.20 -5.00
C ILE A 332 -6.34 -10.55 -5.69
N ASN A 333 -5.20 -11.22 -5.64
CA ASN A 333 -5.01 -12.51 -6.29
C ASN A 333 -5.34 -13.67 -5.35
N GLY A 334 -6.34 -14.45 -5.76
CA GLY A 334 -6.69 -15.74 -5.19
C GLY A 334 -5.80 -16.83 -5.76
N THR A 335 -4.82 -17.27 -4.98
CA THR A 335 -3.75 -18.18 -5.47
C THR A 335 -3.71 -19.55 -4.79
N PHE A 336 -4.34 -19.73 -3.61
CA PHE A 336 -4.17 -20.94 -2.81
C PHE A 336 -5.50 -21.58 -2.39
N LYS A 337 -5.61 -22.92 -2.51
CA LYS A 337 -6.78 -23.70 -2.04
C LYS A 337 -6.74 -23.84 -0.52
N GLY A 338 -7.90 -23.88 0.13
CA GLY A 338 -8.02 -24.14 1.57
C GLY A 338 -8.05 -22.88 2.45
N ASP A 339 -8.58 -21.78 1.92
CA ASP A 339 -8.58 -20.48 2.60
C ASP A 339 -9.47 -20.48 3.85
N VAL A 340 -8.84 -20.20 4.99
CA VAL A 340 -9.49 -20.09 6.31
C VAL A 340 -10.13 -18.72 6.51
N HIS A 341 -9.69 -17.71 5.74
CA HIS A 341 -10.27 -16.37 5.76
C HIS A 341 -10.85 -16.04 4.40
N GLN A 342 -12.17 -16.00 4.36
CA GLN A 342 -12.90 -15.84 3.10
C GLN A 342 -13.19 -14.38 2.79
N GLU A 343 -12.78 -13.41 3.61
CA GLU A 343 -13.09 -11.99 3.44
C GLU A 343 -11.93 -11.16 2.86
N ILE A 344 -12.27 -10.13 2.07
CA ILE A 344 -11.31 -9.17 1.51
C ILE A 344 -11.19 -7.93 2.42
N ILE A 345 -12.33 -7.49 2.94
CA ILE A 345 -12.46 -6.31 3.79
C ILE A 345 -13.03 -6.77 5.12
N ASN A 346 -12.31 -6.49 6.20
CA ASN A 346 -12.78 -6.72 7.57
C ASN A 346 -12.69 -5.43 8.38
N THR A 347 -13.83 -4.95 8.83
CA THR A 347 -13.93 -3.70 9.60
C THR A 347 -14.59 -3.94 10.93
N THR A 348 -14.03 -3.35 11.99
CA THR A 348 -14.64 -3.36 13.33
C THR A 348 -14.62 -1.95 13.89
N ASP A 349 -15.80 -1.34 14.01
CA ASP A 349 -16.00 0.03 14.50
C ASP A 349 -15.04 1.04 13.82
N ALA A 350 -14.91 0.96 12.50
CA ALA A 350 -13.94 1.71 11.71
C ALA A 350 -14.48 2.17 10.35
N ASN A 351 -13.71 2.89 9.54
CA ASN A 351 -14.21 3.57 8.34
C ASN A 351 -13.44 3.14 7.10
N VAL A 352 -14.14 2.77 6.03
CA VAL A 352 -13.49 2.34 4.77
C VAL A 352 -14.17 2.88 3.52
N SER A 353 -13.37 3.11 2.48
CA SER A 353 -13.82 3.24 1.10
C SER A 353 -12.82 2.54 0.17
N ILE A 354 -13.23 1.46 -0.48
CA ILE A 354 -12.32 0.55 -1.18
C ILE A 354 -12.86 0.29 -2.58
N ILE A 355 -11.97 0.37 -3.57
CA ILE A 355 -12.17 -0.15 -4.92
C ILE A 355 -10.97 -1.00 -5.33
N VAL A 356 -11.21 -2.25 -5.66
CA VAL A 356 -10.20 -3.23 -6.10
C VAL A 356 -10.83 -4.26 -7.02
N SER A 357 -10.01 -5.05 -7.71
CA SER A 357 -10.46 -6.25 -8.41
C SER A 357 -9.93 -7.49 -7.69
N GLU A 358 -10.72 -8.54 -7.60
CA GLU A 358 -10.24 -9.87 -7.25
C GLU A 358 -10.06 -10.70 -8.53
N LYS A 359 -8.95 -11.43 -8.62
CA LYS A 359 -8.70 -12.41 -9.68
C LYS A 359 -8.26 -13.73 -9.08
N GLY A 360 -8.89 -14.83 -9.51
CA GLY A 360 -8.46 -16.17 -9.17
C GLY A 360 -8.10 -16.97 -10.41
N ARG A 361 -6.98 -17.69 -10.33
CA ARG A 361 -6.56 -18.64 -11.38
C ARG A 361 -7.56 -19.79 -11.56
N PHE A 362 -8.36 -20.09 -10.54
CA PHE A 362 -9.46 -21.05 -10.64
C PHE A 362 -10.69 -20.54 -9.90
N PRO A 363 -11.91 -20.95 -10.29
CA PRO A 363 -13.15 -20.53 -9.62
C PRO A 363 -13.21 -20.85 -8.12
N GLU A 364 -12.50 -21.89 -7.67
CA GLU A 364 -12.43 -22.26 -6.27
C GLU A 364 -11.41 -21.45 -5.45
N LEU A 365 -10.62 -20.59 -6.10
CA LEU A 365 -9.58 -19.77 -5.46
C LEU A 365 -10.02 -18.35 -5.13
N VAL A 366 -11.23 -17.97 -5.53
CA VAL A 366 -11.79 -16.67 -5.20
C VAL A 366 -12.61 -16.73 -3.93
N ARG A 367 -12.50 -15.66 -3.14
CA ARG A 367 -13.16 -15.50 -1.87
C ARG A 367 -14.66 -15.36 -2.04
N ASN A 368 -15.42 -16.09 -1.24
CA ASN A 368 -16.88 -15.98 -1.27
C ASN A 368 -17.39 -14.78 -0.47
N THR A 369 -16.71 -14.43 0.63
CA THR A 369 -17.07 -13.24 1.42
C THR A 369 -16.26 -12.05 0.91
N VAL A 370 -16.91 -10.92 0.65
CA VAL A 370 -16.19 -9.71 0.25
C VAL A 370 -15.95 -8.82 1.46
N VAL A 371 -16.99 -8.63 2.27
CA VAL A 371 -16.96 -7.73 3.42
C VAL A 371 -17.47 -8.43 4.66
N VAL A 372 -16.77 -8.26 5.77
CA VAL A 372 -17.25 -8.46 7.14
C VAL A 372 -17.16 -7.10 7.84
N ASP A 373 -18.29 -6.55 8.27
CA ASP A 373 -18.33 -5.26 8.97
C ASP A 373 -19.06 -5.41 10.30
N THR A 374 -18.34 -5.15 11.40
CA THR A 374 -18.85 -5.20 12.77
C THR A 374 -18.96 -3.80 13.33
N ARG A 375 -20.18 -3.43 13.76
CA ARG A 375 -20.50 -2.12 14.32
C ARG A 375 -21.24 -2.28 15.64
N ASN A 376 -20.71 -1.71 16.73
CA ASN A 376 -21.30 -1.77 18.06
C ASN A 376 -21.71 -3.22 18.45
N GLY A 377 -20.85 -4.19 18.15
CA GLY A 377 -21.09 -5.61 18.40
C GLY A 377 -22.02 -6.33 17.40
N VAL A 378 -22.55 -5.64 16.38
CA VAL A 378 -23.38 -6.25 15.33
C VAL A 378 -22.57 -6.46 14.06
N THR A 379 -22.45 -7.71 13.62
CA THR A 379 -21.73 -8.07 12.39
C THR A 379 -22.68 -8.25 11.21
N LYS A 380 -22.32 -7.66 10.07
CA LYS A 380 -22.93 -7.93 8.77
C LYS A 380 -21.90 -8.43 7.78
N THR A 381 -22.35 -9.22 6.81
CA THR A 381 -21.47 -9.82 5.80
C THR A 381 -22.02 -9.60 4.39
N MET A 382 -21.16 -9.19 3.45
CA MET A 382 -21.50 -9.08 2.04
C MET A 382 -20.80 -10.20 1.26
N GLN A 383 -21.60 -11.01 0.58
CA GLN A 383 -21.11 -12.11 -0.24
C GLN A 383 -20.79 -11.63 -1.66
N LYS A 384 -19.86 -12.31 -2.31
CA LYS A 384 -19.44 -12.08 -3.70
C LYS A 384 -20.58 -12.10 -4.70
N GLY A 385 -21.62 -12.90 -4.46
CA GLY A 385 -22.81 -12.94 -5.32
C GLY A 385 -23.59 -11.62 -5.43
N VAL A 386 -23.32 -10.65 -4.55
CA VAL A 386 -23.89 -9.29 -4.60
C VAL A 386 -23.07 -8.36 -5.50
N MET A 387 -21.79 -8.68 -5.74
CA MET A 387 -20.88 -7.85 -6.52
C MET A 387 -21.04 -8.09 -8.03
N PRO A 388 -20.77 -7.08 -8.86
CA PRO A 388 -20.85 -7.22 -10.31
C PRO A 388 -19.72 -8.11 -10.82
N GLN A 389 -20.05 -9.02 -11.74
CA GLN A 389 -19.05 -9.83 -12.43
C GLN A 389 -18.43 -9.06 -13.60
N THR A 390 -17.12 -9.18 -13.73
CA THR A 390 -16.29 -8.45 -14.71
C THR A 390 -16.29 -9.08 -16.09
N ALA A 391 -16.41 -10.41 -16.18
CA ALA A 391 -16.46 -11.17 -17.42
C ALA A 391 -17.25 -12.47 -17.22
N LYS A 392 -17.72 -13.07 -18.33
CA LYS A 392 -18.20 -14.47 -18.30
C LYS A 392 -17.05 -15.34 -17.77
N PRO A 393 -17.28 -16.21 -16.77
CA PRO A 393 -16.25 -17.10 -16.26
C PRO A 393 -15.58 -17.86 -17.42
N GLY A 394 -14.31 -17.59 -17.66
CA GLY A 394 -13.49 -18.44 -18.53
C GLY A 394 -13.18 -19.73 -17.78
N LYS A 395 -12.80 -20.79 -18.50
CA LYS A 395 -12.40 -22.09 -17.91
C LYS A 395 -11.28 -21.97 -16.85
N TYR A 396 -10.51 -20.87 -16.85
CA TYR A 396 -9.30 -20.69 -16.03
C TYR A 396 -9.17 -19.32 -15.35
N VAL A 397 -10.19 -18.45 -15.38
CA VAL A 397 -10.12 -17.17 -14.65
C VAL A 397 -11.52 -16.81 -14.16
N THR A 398 -11.64 -16.62 -12.85
CA THR A 398 -12.78 -15.88 -12.29
C THR A 398 -12.27 -14.54 -11.80
N SER A 399 -13.00 -13.48 -12.13
CA SER A 399 -12.71 -12.14 -11.69
C SER A 399 -13.97 -11.53 -11.09
N THR A 400 -13.78 -10.70 -10.07
CA THR A 400 -14.85 -9.96 -9.42
C THR A 400 -14.36 -8.55 -9.20
N ASP A 401 -15.08 -7.59 -9.77
CA ASP A 401 -14.88 -6.22 -9.35
C ASP A 401 -15.46 -6.09 -7.95
N ILE A 402 -14.71 -5.45 -7.08
CA ILE A 402 -15.25 -4.78 -5.92
C ILE A 402 -15.32 -3.31 -6.35
N PRO A 403 -16.52 -2.81 -6.74
CA PRO A 403 -16.71 -1.41 -7.11
C PRO A 403 -16.39 -0.48 -5.94
N LEU A 404 -16.89 0.75 -5.96
CA LEU A 404 -16.78 1.57 -4.76
C LEU A 404 -17.60 0.93 -3.62
N PHE A 405 -16.93 0.24 -2.70
CA PHE A 405 -17.48 -0.16 -1.41
C PHE A 405 -17.23 0.95 -0.40
N ILE A 406 -18.24 1.32 0.38
CA ILE A 406 -18.15 2.33 1.43
C ILE A 406 -18.79 1.83 2.71
N SER A 407 -18.14 2.12 3.84
CA SER A 407 -18.71 1.96 5.16
C SER A 407 -18.06 2.97 6.10
N TYR A 408 -18.67 4.16 6.21
CA TYR A 408 -18.22 5.23 7.10
C TYR A 408 -19.38 6.17 7.47
N VAL A 409 -19.29 6.82 8.63
CA VAL A 409 -20.38 7.68 9.14
C VAL A 409 -20.23 9.13 8.67
N THR A 410 -19.00 9.65 8.72
CA THR A 410 -18.68 11.02 8.30
C THR A 410 -17.40 10.99 7.49
N LYS A 411 -17.34 11.77 6.40
CA LYS A 411 -16.08 11.99 5.71
C LYS A 411 -15.07 12.58 6.70
N PRO A 412 -13.82 12.09 6.71
CA PRO A 412 -12.78 12.72 7.50
C PRO A 412 -12.66 14.19 7.07
N VAL A 413 -12.62 15.10 8.04
CA VAL A 413 -12.49 16.53 7.75
C VAL A 413 -11.23 16.73 6.93
N LYS A 414 -11.36 17.22 5.68
CA LYS A 414 -10.20 17.63 4.89
C LYS A 414 -9.43 18.63 5.75
N GLN A 415 -8.23 18.27 6.19
CA GLN A 415 -7.33 19.24 6.76
C GLN A 415 -7.08 20.27 5.65
N THR A 416 -7.73 21.42 5.75
CA THR A 416 -7.49 22.57 4.89
C THR A 416 -6.14 23.16 5.29
N GLY A 417 -5.07 22.43 4.95
CA GLY A 417 -3.75 23.00 4.91
C GLY A 417 -3.84 24.20 3.97
N LYS A 418 -3.65 25.41 4.50
CA LYS A 418 -3.34 26.57 3.68
C LYS A 418 -2.26 26.11 2.71
N ALA A 419 -2.59 26.05 1.43
CA ALA A 419 -1.61 25.74 0.39
C ALA A 419 -0.41 26.65 0.66
N ALA A 420 0.73 26.05 1.03
CA ALA A 420 1.97 26.80 1.08
C ALA A 420 2.12 27.39 -0.31
N ARG A 421 2.00 28.72 -0.42
CA ARG A 421 2.23 29.45 -1.67
C ARG A 421 3.63 29.06 -2.12
N GLN A 422 3.74 28.13 -3.07
CA GLN A 422 4.98 27.90 -3.77
C GLN A 422 5.35 29.24 -4.40
N ARG A 423 6.44 29.84 -3.91
CA ARG A 423 7.00 31.04 -4.55
C ARG A 423 7.35 30.66 -5.99
N PRO A 424 7.06 31.52 -6.99
CA PRO A 424 7.42 31.23 -8.37
C PRO A 424 8.92 31.00 -8.46
N VAL A 425 9.32 29.88 -9.04
CA VAL A 425 10.69 29.64 -9.47
C VAL A 425 11.03 30.75 -10.46
N ARG A 426 11.95 31.65 -10.10
CA ARG A 426 12.55 32.57 -11.06
C ARG A 426 13.30 31.70 -12.07
N GLN A 427 12.84 31.69 -13.31
CA GLN A 427 13.65 31.26 -14.44
C GLN A 427 14.92 32.11 -14.45
N LEU A 428 16.07 31.47 -14.21
CA LEU A 428 17.36 32.03 -14.54
C LEU A 428 17.45 32.06 -16.07
N ARG A 429 17.69 33.25 -16.62
CA ARG A 429 18.11 33.44 -18.02
C ARG A 429 19.59 33.19 -18.15
#